data_AF-A0A8T6V5H8-F1
#
_entry.id   AF-A0A8T6V5H8-F1
#
_cell.length_a   1.000
_cell.length_b   1.000
_cell.length_c   1.000
_cell.angle_alpha   90.00
_cell.angle_beta   90.00
_cell.angle_gamma   90.00
#
_symmetry.space_group_name_H-M   'P 1'
#
loop_
_entity.id
_entity.type
_entity.pdbx_description
1 polymer ?
#
loop_
_entity_poly.entity_id
_entity_poly.type
_entity_poly.pdbx_seq_one_letter_code
_entity_poly.pdbx_strand_id
1 'polypeptide(L)'
;VAEFEHIWHGAYLKRTDSLVFDQNKLKIWDFEEHQKRDLLFGVDWGWNDPVAGIRCYEADGQLWITHECGGVHLTNEKIIEQLKTLPDMDRCISRGDCAEPGKIDMCNRNGFPRMVGCVKKFKSRGGENKLNFIETGVSHIRTYSQINVHPRCENFIREYGLYSYKVDSKTDEVLNEIEDDNNHWFDALRYALEPKIKMNTSRKVRVIYG
;
A
#
# COMPACT_ATOMS: atom_id res chain seq x y z
N VAL A 1 0.82 -26.87 -5.17
CA VAL A 1 -0.49 -26.22 -4.90
C VAL A 1 -1.00 -26.54 -3.50
N ALA A 2 -0.91 -27.79 -3.00
CA ALA A 2 -1.34 -28.15 -1.64
C ALA A 2 -0.45 -27.62 -0.48
N GLU A 3 0.83 -27.29 -0.75
CA GLU A 3 1.76 -26.84 0.30
C GLU A 3 1.52 -25.40 0.75
N PHE A 4 1.00 -24.54 -0.13
CA PHE A 4 0.63 -23.17 0.25
C PHE A 4 -0.61 -23.19 1.15
N GLU A 5 -1.68 -23.89 0.78
CA GLU A 5 -2.93 -23.94 1.57
C GLU A 5 -2.70 -24.35 3.04
N HIS A 6 -1.79 -25.29 3.30
CA HIS A 6 -1.53 -25.79 4.66
C HIS A 6 -0.75 -24.82 5.56
N ILE A 7 0.09 -23.94 5.02
CA ILE A 7 0.79 -22.92 5.81
C ILE A 7 -0.17 -21.78 6.17
N TRP A 8 -1.12 -21.45 5.29
CA TRP A 8 -2.08 -20.37 5.52
C TRP A 8 -3.21 -20.77 6.47
N HIS A 9 -3.79 -21.97 6.37
CA HIS A 9 -4.94 -22.34 7.23
C HIS A 9 -4.64 -22.42 8.74
N GLY A 10 -3.37 -22.54 9.15
CA GLY A 10 -2.98 -22.63 10.57
C GLY A 10 -2.98 -21.29 11.32
N ALA A 11 -2.78 -20.16 10.63
CA ALA A 11 -2.71 -18.83 11.24
C ALA A 11 -4.04 -18.05 11.16
N TYR A 12 -4.91 -18.37 10.20
CA TYR A 12 -6.15 -17.63 9.90
C TYR A 12 -7.31 -17.85 10.89
N LEU A 13 -7.18 -18.78 11.84
CA LEU A 13 -8.23 -19.00 12.87
C LEU A 13 -8.27 -17.90 13.94
N LYS A 14 -7.33 -16.94 13.93
CA LYS A 14 -7.35 -15.79 14.84
C LYS A 14 -7.87 -14.54 14.12
N ARG A 15 -9.20 -14.36 14.18
CA ARG A 15 -9.95 -13.12 13.96
C ARG A 15 -9.89 -12.53 12.54
N THR A 16 -10.71 -13.07 11.65
CA THR A 16 -11.11 -12.37 10.41
C THR A 16 -11.74 -11.00 10.67
N ASP A 17 -12.37 -10.83 11.84
CA ASP A 17 -13.14 -9.63 12.20
C ASP A 17 -12.27 -8.39 12.42
N SER A 18 -10.98 -8.56 12.69
CA SER A 18 -10.04 -7.44 12.84
C SER A 18 -9.33 -7.08 11.53
N LEU A 19 -9.45 -7.86 10.46
CA LEU A 19 -8.73 -7.60 9.21
C LEU A 19 -9.22 -6.33 8.52
N VAL A 20 -8.28 -5.52 8.01
CA VAL A 20 -8.60 -4.27 7.31
C VAL A 20 -9.24 -4.55 5.95
N PHE A 21 -8.85 -5.61 5.26
CA PHE A 21 -9.35 -5.92 3.92
C PHE A 21 -10.15 -7.22 3.87
N ASP A 22 -11.21 -7.19 3.07
CA ASP A 22 -12.05 -8.35 2.80
C ASP A 22 -11.23 -9.40 2.02
N GLN A 23 -11.08 -10.58 2.60
CA GLN A 23 -10.30 -11.67 2.02
C GLN A 23 -10.94 -12.21 0.72
N ASN A 24 -12.25 -12.02 0.53
CA ASN A 24 -12.95 -12.42 -0.71
C ASN A 24 -12.59 -11.52 -1.91
N LYS A 25 -12.06 -10.32 -1.66
CA LYS A 25 -11.60 -9.40 -2.71
C LYS A 25 -10.18 -9.67 -3.17
N LEU A 26 -9.44 -10.58 -2.55
CA LEU A 26 -8.11 -10.97 -3.01
C LEU A 26 -8.19 -12.08 -4.05
N LYS A 27 -7.54 -11.89 -5.20
CA LYS A 27 -7.36 -12.95 -6.20
C LYS A 27 -5.89 -13.08 -6.56
N ILE A 28 -5.29 -14.21 -6.20
CA ILE A 28 -3.89 -14.52 -6.49
C ILE A 28 -3.84 -15.46 -7.70
N TRP A 29 -3.19 -15.03 -8.77
CA TRP A 29 -3.06 -15.83 -9.99
C TRP A 29 -1.98 -15.28 -10.90
N ASP A 30 -1.34 -16.16 -11.66
CA ASP A 30 -0.40 -15.78 -12.71
C ASP A 30 -1.20 -15.18 -13.87
N PHE A 31 -0.97 -13.89 -14.12
CA PHE A 31 -1.64 -13.14 -15.17
C PHE A 31 -0.63 -12.39 -16.01
N GLU A 32 -0.91 -12.31 -17.31
CA GLU A 32 -0.19 -11.41 -18.21
C GLU A 32 -0.73 -9.98 -18.07
N GLU A 33 0.19 -9.03 -18.08
CA GLU A 33 -0.16 -7.63 -17.94
C GLU A 33 -0.91 -7.12 -19.19
N HIS A 34 -2.05 -6.47 -18.96
CA HIS A 34 -2.76 -5.79 -20.04
C HIS A 34 -1.94 -4.63 -20.59
N GLN A 35 -1.72 -4.59 -21.90
CA GLN A 35 -0.94 -3.53 -22.54
C GLN A 35 -1.57 -2.13 -22.35
N LYS A 36 -0.72 -1.11 -22.22
CA LYS A 36 -1.07 0.32 -22.17
C LYS A 36 -1.91 0.76 -20.96
N ARG A 37 -1.43 0.47 -19.74
CA ARG A 37 -2.05 0.98 -18.50
C ARG A 37 -1.20 2.08 -17.88
N ASP A 38 -1.86 2.97 -17.12
CA ASP A 38 -1.17 3.97 -16.31
C ASP A 38 -0.52 3.28 -15.11
N LEU A 39 0.79 3.05 -15.21
CA LEU A 39 1.56 2.40 -14.15
C LEU A 39 1.76 3.33 -12.96
N LEU A 40 1.56 2.79 -11.77
CA LEU A 40 1.71 3.46 -10.49
C LEU A 40 2.80 2.75 -9.68
N PHE A 41 3.66 3.55 -9.09
CA PHE A 41 4.78 3.08 -8.29
C PHE A 41 4.81 3.81 -6.95
N GLY A 42 5.02 3.04 -5.89
CA GLY A 42 5.13 3.55 -4.54
C GLY A 42 6.29 2.91 -3.81
N VAL A 43 6.92 3.67 -2.92
CA VAL A 43 8.04 3.18 -2.10
C VAL A 43 7.90 3.67 -0.67
N ASP A 44 7.88 2.74 0.29
CA ASP A 44 8.02 3.02 1.71
C ASP A 44 9.45 2.72 2.14
N TRP A 45 10.02 3.61 2.96
CA TRP A 45 11.43 3.52 3.36
C TRP A 45 11.53 2.92 4.75
N GLY A 46 12.48 2.00 4.93
CA GLY A 46 12.75 1.37 6.21
C GLY A 46 14.21 0.98 6.40
N TRP A 47 14.55 0.61 7.62
CA TRP A 47 15.83 -0.04 7.95
C TRP A 47 15.63 -1.29 8.80
N ASN A 48 15.02 -1.14 9.97
CA ASN A 48 14.55 -2.27 10.79
C ASN A 48 13.23 -2.79 10.21
N ASP A 49 12.33 -1.86 9.90
CA ASP A 49 11.23 -2.09 8.98
C ASP A 49 11.77 -2.25 7.55
N PRO A 50 11.10 -3.04 6.70
CA PRO A 50 11.53 -3.24 5.33
C PRO A 50 11.37 -1.97 4.51
N VAL A 51 12.29 -1.76 3.57
CA VAL A 51 11.97 -0.95 2.39
C VAL A 51 10.97 -1.75 1.57
N ALA A 52 9.86 -1.15 1.18
CA ALA A 52 8.83 -1.79 0.37
C ALA A 52 8.61 -1.01 -0.92
N GLY A 53 8.78 -1.65 -2.06
CA GLY A 53 8.49 -1.09 -3.38
C GLY A 53 7.36 -1.88 -4.05
N ILE A 54 6.42 -1.16 -4.68
CA ILE A 54 5.29 -1.79 -5.35
C ILE A 54 5.04 -1.19 -6.74
N ARG A 55 4.64 -2.04 -7.68
CA ARG A 55 4.18 -1.66 -9.03
C ARG A 55 2.75 -2.15 -9.24
N CYS A 56 1.84 -1.22 -9.46
CA CYS A 56 0.44 -1.52 -9.67
C CYS A 56 -0.20 -0.69 -10.79
N TYR A 57 -1.41 -1.06 -11.17
CA TYR A 57 -2.27 -0.25 -12.04
C TYR A 57 -3.75 -0.50 -11.71
N GLU A 58 -4.60 0.40 -12.18
CA GLU A 58 -6.05 0.25 -12.13
C GLU A 58 -6.62 -0.14 -13.49
N ALA A 59 -7.54 -1.09 -13.51
CA ALA A 59 -8.27 -1.46 -14.71
C ALA A 59 -9.67 -1.95 -14.33
N ASP A 60 -10.70 -1.41 -15.01
CA ASP A 60 -12.08 -1.91 -14.94
C ASP A 60 -12.64 -1.96 -13.50
N GLY A 61 -12.27 -0.97 -12.67
CA GLY A 61 -12.68 -0.88 -11.26
C GLY A 61 -11.95 -1.86 -10.34
N GLN A 62 -10.88 -2.50 -10.82
CA GLN A 62 -10.04 -3.44 -10.09
C GLN A 62 -8.62 -2.89 -9.94
N LEU A 63 -7.95 -3.33 -8.87
CA LEU A 63 -6.55 -3.04 -8.61
C LEU A 63 -5.69 -4.24 -8.98
N TRP A 64 -4.57 -3.98 -9.64
CA TRP A 64 -3.65 -5.03 -10.11
C TRP A 64 -2.26 -4.78 -9.54
N ILE A 65 -1.80 -5.67 -8.67
CA ILE A 65 -0.46 -5.66 -8.09
C ILE A 65 0.42 -6.63 -8.89
N THR A 66 1.40 -6.07 -9.61
CA THR A 66 2.14 -6.83 -10.63
C THR A 66 3.53 -7.27 -10.16
N HIS A 67 4.20 -6.40 -9.42
CA HIS A 67 5.54 -6.62 -8.92
C HIS A 67 5.69 -5.94 -7.57
N GLU A 68 6.58 -6.50 -6.77
CA GLU A 68 7.06 -5.91 -5.55
C GLU A 68 8.58 -6.10 -5.47
N CYS A 69 9.23 -5.31 -4.63
CA CYS A 69 10.62 -5.51 -4.22
C CYS A 69 10.78 -4.99 -2.80
N GLY A 70 11.86 -5.36 -2.11
CA GLY A 70 12.09 -4.85 -0.77
C GLY A 70 12.83 -5.79 0.15
N GLY A 71 12.91 -5.37 1.42
CA GLY A 71 13.56 -6.13 2.47
C GLY A 71 14.11 -5.23 3.58
N VAL A 72 14.55 -5.87 4.66
CA VAL A 72 15.17 -5.20 5.82
C VAL A 72 16.67 -4.99 5.63
N HIS A 73 17.24 -4.04 6.36
CA HIS A 73 18.67 -3.77 6.42
C HIS A 73 19.33 -3.53 5.04
N LEU A 74 18.59 -2.92 4.12
CA LEU A 74 19.09 -2.61 2.79
C LEU A 74 19.94 -1.33 2.83
N THR A 75 21.20 -1.45 2.38
CA THR A 75 22.04 -0.27 2.12
C THR A 75 21.45 0.54 0.96
N ASN A 76 21.89 1.79 0.81
CA ASN A 76 21.46 2.66 -0.27
C ASN A 76 21.64 2.02 -1.66
N GLU A 77 22.76 1.35 -1.87
CA GLU A 77 23.09 0.65 -3.11
C GLU A 77 22.10 -0.49 -3.37
N LYS A 78 21.84 -1.32 -2.34
CA LYS A 78 20.87 -2.42 -2.43
C LYS A 78 19.45 -1.93 -2.66
N ILE A 79 19.06 -0.79 -2.10
CA ILE A 79 17.76 -0.17 -2.40
C ILE A 79 17.65 0.11 -3.90
N ILE A 80 18.67 0.73 -4.50
CA ILE A 80 18.68 1.01 -5.94
C ILE A 80 18.61 -0.28 -6.77
N GLU A 81 19.35 -1.31 -6.37
CA GLU A 81 19.30 -2.63 -7.03
C GLU A 81 17.91 -3.26 -6.97
N GLN A 82 17.25 -3.22 -5.81
CA GLN A 82 15.88 -3.71 -5.62
C GLN A 82 14.89 -2.92 -6.48
N LEU A 83 14.95 -1.59 -6.49
CA LEU A 83 14.03 -0.77 -7.28
C LEU A 83 14.17 -1.03 -8.79
N LYS A 84 15.35 -1.40 -9.29
CA LYS A 84 15.56 -1.77 -10.70
C LYS A 84 14.81 -3.03 -11.11
N THR A 85 14.42 -3.87 -10.15
CA THR A 85 13.61 -5.07 -10.41
C THR A 85 12.15 -4.73 -10.70
N LEU A 86 11.68 -3.52 -10.37
CA LEU A 86 10.35 -3.05 -10.73
C LEU A 86 10.36 -2.55 -12.17
N PRO A 87 9.70 -3.26 -13.11
CA PRO A 87 9.73 -2.87 -14.51
C PRO A 87 9.16 -1.46 -14.69
N ASP A 88 9.85 -0.66 -15.49
CA ASP A 88 9.38 0.65 -15.98
C ASP A 88 9.42 1.79 -14.95
N MET A 89 9.87 1.50 -13.73
CA MET A 89 9.96 2.49 -12.67
C MET A 89 10.93 3.64 -13.02
N ASP A 90 12.01 3.35 -13.76
CA ASP A 90 13.02 4.30 -14.21
C ASP A 90 12.47 5.42 -15.14
N ARG A 91 11.38 5.12 -15.84
CA ARG A 91 10.74 6.03 -16.81
C ARG A 91 9.37 6.54 -16.39
N CYS A 92 8.79 6.00 -15.32
CA CYS A 92 7.50 6.43 -14.77
C CYS A 92 7.68 7.30 -13.53
N ILE A 93 6.61 8.00 -13.11
CA ILE A 93 6.62 8.72 -11.83
C ILE A 93 6.44 7.71 -10.70
N SER A 94 7.37 7.71 -9.75
CA SER A 94 7.28 6.92 -8.52
C SER A 94 7.16 7.82 -7.29
N ARG A 95 6.40 7.38 -6.29
CA ARG A 95 6.13 8.16 -5.08
C ARG A 95 6.73 7.48 -3.86
N GLY A 96 7.77 8.08 -3.30
CA GLY A 96 8.38 7.63 -2.05
C GLY A 96 7.75 8.29 -0.83
N ASP A 97 7.95 7.70 0.36
CA ASP A 97 7.61 8.41 1.60
C ASP A 97 8.37 9.75 1.68
N CYS A 98 7.62 10.82 1.92
CA CYS A 98 8.11 12.18 1.92
C CYS A 98 8.88 12.56 3.20
N ALA A 99 8.88 11.71 4.23
CA ALA A 99 9.66 11.92 5.45
C ALA A 99 11.17 11.76 5.22
N GLU A 100 11.58 11.07 4.15
CA GLU A 100 12.97 10.79 3.80
C GLU A 100 13.39 11.45 2.47
N PRO A 101 13.46 12.78 2.40
CA PRO A 101 13.81 13.49 1.16
C PRO A 101 15.21 13.12 0.64
N GLY A 102 16.13 12.70 1.52
CA GLY A 102 17.46 12.23 1.13
C GLY A 102 17.42 10.94 0.30
N LYS A 103 16.51 10.01 0.62
CA LYS A 103 16.31 8.77 -0.17
C LYS A 103 15.72 9.08 -1.55
N ILE A 104 14.83 10.07 -1.63
CA ILE A 104 14.26 10.55 -2.90
C ILE A 104 15.36 11.17 -3.78
N ASP A 105 16.17 12.08 -3.25
CA ASP A 105 17.29 12.67 -4.00
C ASP A 105 18.32 11.62 -4.43
N MET A 106 18.64 10.66 -3.56
CA MET A 106 19.49 9.51 -3.89
C MET A 106 18.93 8.72 -5.08
N CYS A 107 17.64 8.36 -5.07
CA CYS A 107 17.04 7.61 -6.17
C CYS A 107 17.05 8.41 -7.48
N ASN A 108 16.77 9.72 -7.42
CA ASN A 108 16.81 10.60 -8.59
C ASN A 108 18.21 10.63 -9.23
N ARG A 109 19.28 10.60 -8.42
CA ARG A 109 20.68 10.55 -8.92
C ARG A 109 21.12 9.17 -9.43
N ASN A 110 20.37 8.11 -9.12
CA ASN A 110 20.79 6.72 -9.34
C ASN A 110 19.82 5.92 -10.22
N GLY A 111 19.21 6.58 -11.22
CA GLY A 111 18.43 5.90 -12.26
C GLY A 111 16.91 6.02 -12.13
N PHE A 112 16.39 6.74 -11.13
CA PHE A 112 14.96 7.00 -10.97
C PHE A 112 14.66 8.51 -10.96
N PRO A 113 14.95 9.25 -12.04
CA PRO A 113 14.92 10.72 -12.09
C PRO A 113 13.53 11.35 -11.96
N ARG A 114 12.48 10.53 -11.84
CA ARG A 114 11.08 10.94 -11.71
C ARG A 114 10.51 10.58 -10.34
N MET A 115 11.36 10.20 -9.38
CA MET A 115 10.92 9.90 -8.03
C MET A 115 10.57 11.20 -7.30
N VAL A 116 9.36 11.24 -6.75
CA VAL A 116 8.85 12.37 -5.98
C VAL A 116 8.41 11.91 -4.60
N GLY A 117 8.36 12.85 -3.65
CA GLY A 117 7.73 12.57 -2.36
C GLY A 117 6.21 12.49 -2.52
N CYS A 118 5.60 11.48 -1.91
CA CYS A 118 4.14 11.37 -1.81
C CYS A 118 3.57 12.60 -1.11
N VAL A 119 2.61 13.28 -1.73
CA VAL A 119 1.98 14.44 -1.08
C VAL A 119 0.87 13.96 -0.17
N LYS A 120 1.15 13.88 1.13
CA LYS A 120 0.16 13.54 2.16
C LYS A 120 -0.78 14.75 2.39
N LYS A 121 -1.60 15.10 1.38
CA LYS A 121 -2.49 16.28 1.34
C LYS A 121 -3.76 16.09 2.20
N PHE A 122 -3.59 16.02 3.51
CA PHE A 122 -4.71 15.94 4.45
C PHE A 122 -4.53 16.94 5.59
N LYS A 123 -4.52 18.24 5.25
CA LYS A 123 -4.59 19.33 6.24
C LYS A 123 -6.04 19.53 6.68
N SER A 124 -6.40 19.02 7.85
CA SER A 124 -7.44 19.67 8.66
C SER A 124 -6.80 20.86 9.39
N ARG A 125 -7.56 21.93 9.59
CA ARG A 125 -7.16 22.99 10.52
C ARG A 125 -7.12 22.38 11.94
N GLY A 126 -5.92 22.10 12.43
CA GLY A 126 -5.64 21.78 13.84
C GLY A 126 -5.52 20.29 14.13
N GLY A 127 -4.27 19.82 14.29
CA GLY A 127 -3.90 18.58 14.98
C GLY A 127 -4.22 17.25 14.26
N GLU A 128 -3.23 16.37 14.15
CA GLU A 128 -3.35 14.95 13.76
C GLU A 128 -3.60 14.66 12.25
N ASN A 129 -2.53 14.82 11.44
CA ASN A 129 -2.57 14.70 9.97
C ASN A 129 -2.24 13.28 9.42
N LYS A 130 -1.65 12.37 10.20
CA LYS A 130 -1.20 11.03 9.71
C LYS A 130 -2.38 10.06 9.56
N LEU A 131 -3.30 10.06 10.53
CA LEU A 131 -4.48 9.17 10.56
C LEU A 131 -5.33 9.32 9.29
N ASN A 132 -5.56 10.56 8.84
CA ASN A 132 -6.40 10.83 7.67
C ASN A 132 -5.83 10.26 6.36
N PHE A 133 -4.50 10.23 6.17
CA PHE A 133 -3.90 9.66 4.95
C PHE A 133 -4.09 8.14 4.89
N ILE A 134 -3.82 7.45 6.00
CA ILE A 134 -3.93 6.00 6.10
C ILE A 134 -5.38 5.58 5.88
N GLU A 135 -6.31 6.15 6.64
CA GLU A 135 -7.74 5.84 6.53
C GLU A 135 -8.31 6.16 5.15
N THR A 136 -7.93 7.30 4.56
CA THR A 136 -8.40 7.66 3.22
C THR A 136 -7.85 6.68 2.17
N GLY A 137 -6.58 6.31 2.26
CA GLY A 137 -5.98 5.32 1.35
C GLY A 137 -6.62 3.94 1.49
N VAL A 138 -6.84 3.48 2.73
CA VAL A 138 -7.55 2.22 3.01
C VAL A 138 -8.98 2.26 2.45
N SER A 139 -9.70 3.35 2.67
CA SER A 139 -11.04 3.55 2.14
C SER A 139 -11.05 3.51 0.60
N HIS A 140 -10.08 4.15 -0.05
CA HIS A 140 -9.93 4.10 -1.50
C HIS A 140 -9.66 2.68 -2.01
N ILE A 141 -8.73 1.95 -1.39
CA ILE A 141 -8.42 0.55 -1.76
C ILE A 141 -9.67 -0.34 -1.61
N ARG A 142 -10.49 -0.12 -0.58
CA ARG A 142 -11.75 -0.85 -0.39
C ARG A 142 -12.79 -0.60 -1.49
N THR A 143 -12.66 0.49 -2.27
CA THR A 143 -13.59 0.77 -3.39
C THR A 143 -13.40 -0.15 -4.58
N TYR A 144 -12.22 -0.78 -4.74
CA TYR A 144 -12.01 -1.74 -5.81
C TYR A 144 -12.91 -2.96 -5.64
N SER A 145 -13.43 -3.46 -6.76
CA SER A 145 -14.26 -4.68 -6.77
C SER A 145 -13.43 -5.94 -6.53
N GLN A 146 -12.17 -5.94 -6.99
CA GLN A 146 -11.20 -7.01 -6.84
C GLN A 146 -9.78 -6.43 -6.73
N ILE A 147 -8.93 -7.09 -5.96
CA ILE A 147 -7.49 -6.87 -5.88
C ILE A 147 -6.80 -8.11 -6.46
N ASN A 148 -6.31 -7.99 -7.69
CA ASN A 148 -5.59 -9.04 -8.41
C ASN A 148 -4.10 -8.93 -8.09
N VAL A 149 -3.48 -10.01 -7.63
CA VAL A 149 -2.08 -10.01 -7.21
C VAL A 149 -1.33 -11.13 -7.91
N HIS A 150 -0.20 -10.79 -8.52
CA HIS A 150 0.67 -11.80 -9.09
C HIS A 150 1.32 -12.62 -7.95
N PRO A 151 1.41 -13.97 -8.05
CA PRO A 151 2.04 -14.83 -7.04
C PRO A 151 3.48 -14.50 -6.65
N ARG A 152 4.15 -13.59 -7.38
CA ARG A 152 5.52 -13.16 -7.11
C ARG A 152 5.57 -12.10 -6.00
N CYS A 153 4.41 -11.53 -5.66
CA CYS A 153 4.27 -10.50 -4.66
C CYS A 153 3.97 -11.09 -3.28
N GLU A 154 4.88 -11.94 -2.78
CA GLU A 154 4.69 -12.74 -1.58
C GLU A 154 4.51 -11.88 -0.32
N ASN A 155 5.23 -10.77 -0.21
CA ASN A 155 5.14 -9.87 0.94
C ASN A 155 3.82 -9.11 0.95
N PHE A 156 3.35 -8.62 -0.19
CA PHE A 156 2.02 -8.02 -0.30
C PHE A 156 0.92 -9.02 0.06
N ILE A 157 1.02 -10.26 -0.42
CA ILE A 157 0.05 -11.32 -0.09
C ILE A 157 0.04 -11.59 1.41
N ARG A 158 1.22 -11.71 2.03
CA ARG A 158 1.37 -11.90 3.47
C ARG A 158 0.75 -10.75 4.26
N GLU A 159 1.05 -9.50 3.91
CA GLU A 159 0.48 -8.33 4.58
C GLU A 159 -1.03 -8.25 4.37
N TYR A 160 -1.56 -8.63 3.21
CA TYR A 160 -3.01 -8.65 2.97
C TYR A 160 -3.75 -9.55 3.97
N GLY A 161 -3.14 -10.68 4.35
CA GLY A 161 -3.68 -11.61 5.34
C GLY A 161 -3.47 -11.21 6.80
N LEU A 162 -2.61 -10.23 7.09
CA LEU A 162 -2.22 -9.84 8.45
C LEU A 162 -2.62 -8.42 8.84
N TYR A 163 -2.82 -7.53 7.86
CA TYR A 163 -3.06 -6.12 8.12
C TYR A 163 -4.43 -5.92 8.79
N SER A 164 -4.39 -5.45 10.04
CA SER A 164 -5.55 -5.47 10.94
C SER A 164 -5.75 -4.17 11.72
N TYR A 165 -6.95 -4.01 12.25
CA TYR A 165 -7.25 -3.09 13.32
C TYR A 165 -6.69 -3.60 14.65
N LYS A 166 -6.38 -2.67 15.56
CA LYS A 166 -5.98 -2.97 16.93
C LYS A 166 -7.11 -3.70 17.66
N VAL A 167 -6.73 -4.60 18.56
CA VAL A 167 -7.68 -5.31 19.42
C VAL A 167 -7.33 -5.03 20.88
N ASP A 168 -8.33 -4.63 21.66
CA ASP A 168 -8.15 -4.44 23.09
C ASP A 168 -7.78 -5.77 23.76
N SER A 169 -6.65 -5.80 24.45
CA SER A 169 -6.10 -7.03 25.05
C SER A 169 -6.87 -7.53 26.27
N LYS A 170 -7.80 -6.74 26.82
CA LYS A 170 -8.62 -7.08 27.98
C LYS A 170 -10.05 -7.42 27.57
N THR A 171 -10.63 -6.69 26.62
CA THR A 171 -12.03 -6.85 26.20
C THR A 171 -12.19 -7.66 24.92
N ASP A 172 -11.09 -7.92 24.20
CA ASP A 172 -11.10 -8.60 22.91
C ASP A 172 -11.87 -7.85 21.80
N GLU A 173 -12.22 -6.59 22.04
CA GLU A 173 -12.95 -5.73 21.10
C GLU A 173 -12.02 -5.17 20.02
N VAL A 174 -12.50 -5.14 18.77
CA VAL A 174 -11.82 -4.50 17.66
C VAL A 174 -11.97 -2.98 17.78
N LEU A 175 -10.85 -2.27 17.82
CA LEU A 175 -10.80 -0.81 17.93
C LEU A 175 -10.82 -0.17 16.55
N ASN A 176 -11.33 1.06 16.44
CA ASN A 176 -11.28 1.84 15.20
C ASN A 176 -9.91 2.53 15.03
N GLU A 177 -8.84 1.77 15.18
CA GLU A 177 -7.46 2.20 14.98
C GLU A 177 -6.72 1.08 14.26
N ILE A 178 -5.97 1.40 13.21
CA ILE A 178 -5.21 0.40 12.46
C ILE A 178 -3.93 0.07 13.23
N GLU A 179 -3.57 -1.21 13.29
CA GLU A 179 -2.32 -1.67 13.89
C GLU A 179 -1.13 -1.15 13.07
N ASP A 180 -0.09 -0.65 13.74
CA ASP A 180 1.12 -0.13 13.08
C ASP A 180 2.11 -1.28 12.84
N ASP A 181 1.62 -2.36 12.22
CA ASP A 181 2.37 -3.57 11.88
C ASP A 181 1.83 -4.20 10.59
N ASN A 182 2.68 -4.94 9.88
CA ASN A 182 2.37 -5.59 8.60
C ASN A 182 1.74 -4.65 7.57
N ASN A 183 2.30 -3.44 7.45
CA ASN A 183 1.71 -2.35 6.67
C ASN A 183 2.62 -1.80 5.56
N HIS A 184 3.88 -2.20 5.45
CA HIS A 184 4.88 -1.52 4.63
C HIS A 184 4.55 -1.55 3.13
N TRP A 185 4.06 -2.68 2.61
CA TRP A 185 3.63 -2.77 1.20
C TRP A 185 2.28 -2.08 0.98
N PHE A 186 1.42 -2.00 2.00
CA PHE A 186 0.23 -1.15 1.93
C PHE A 186 0.55 0.34 1.99
N ASP A 187 1.56 0.76 2.76
CA ASP A 187 2.08 2.12 2.80
C ASP A 187 2.61 2.51 1.42
N ALA A 188 3.47 1.68 0.84
CA ALA A 188 3.93 1.82 -0.54
C ALA A 188 2.76 1.89 -1.54
N LEU A 189 1.76 1.02 -1.42
CA LEU A 189 0.57 1.05 -2.27
C LEU A 189 -0.23 2.35 -2.14
N ARG A 190 -0.43 2.85 -0.92
CA ARG A 190 -1.14 4.12 -0.70
C ARG A 190 -0.38 5.28 -1.32
N TYR A 191 0.96 5.28 -1.27
CA TYR A 191 1.76 6.29 -1.96
C TYR A 191 1.63 6.19 -3.48
N ALA A 192 1.63 4.97 -4.04
CA ALA A 192 1.40 4.74 -5.47
C ALA A 192 0.04 5.29 -5.92
N LEU A 193 -1.00 5.11 -5.10
CA LEU A 193 -2.38 5.51 -5.35
C LEU A 193 -2.71 6.97 -5.00
N GLU A 194 -1.79 7.73 -4.41
CA GLU A 194 -1.96 9.17 -4.12
C GLU A 194 -2.65 9.98 -5.24
N PRO A 195 -2.27 9.87 -6.54
CA PRO A 195 -2.92 10.64 -7.59
C PRO A 195 -4.34 10.19 -7.92
N LYS A 196 -4.76 9.02 -7.45
CA LYS A 196 -6.08 8.41 -7.70
C LYS A 196 -7.06 8.68 -6.57
N ILE A 197 -6.55 8.95 -5.37
CA ILE A 197 -7.33 9.28 -4.19
C ILE A 197 -7.97 10.67 -4.39
N LYS A 198 -9.26 10.69 -4.72
CA LYS A 198 -10.05 11.92 -4.81
C LYS A 198 -10.38 12.44 -3.41
N MET A 199 -10.15 13.72 -3.16
CA MET A 199 -10.70 14.38 -1.96
C MET A 199 -12.23 14.43 -2.10
N ASN A 200 -12.96 13.83 -1.17
CA ASN A 200 -14.39 14.11 -1.00
C ASN A 200 -14.56 15.55 -0.50
N THR A 201 -14.61 16.53 -1.41
CA THR A 201 -14.93 17.93 -1.10
C THR A 201 -16.44 18.16 -0.89
N SER A 202 -17.17 17.18 -0.35
CA SER A 202 -18.62 17.29 -0.18
C SER A 202 -19.20 16.48 0.99
N ARG A 203 -19.21 17.12 2.17
CA ARG A 203 -20.43 17.22 3.00
C ARG A 203 -20.56 18.67 3.46
N LYS A 204 -21.05 19.55 2.58
CA LYS A 204 -21.73 20.76 3.06
C LYS A 204 -22.98 20.30 3.79
N VAL A 205 -22.95 20.26 5.11
CA VAL A 205 -24.17 20.18 5.92
C VAL A 205 -25.01 21.39 5.52
N ARG A 206 -26.10 21.16 4.78
CA ARG A 206 -27.16 22.17 4.65
C ARG A 206 -27.80 22.26 6.03
N VAL A 207 -27.40 23.27 6.81
CA VAL A 207 -28.18 23.72 7.95
C VAL A 207 -29.45 24.30 7.35
N ILE A 208 -30.56 23.59 7.50
CA ILE A 208 -31.89 24.11 7.24
C ILE A 208 -32.27 24.86 8.51
N TYR A 209 -32.27 26.19 8.47
CA TYR A 209 -32.94 26.97 9.50
C TYR A 209 -34.45 26.85 9.23
N GLY A 210 -35.16 26.22 10.16
CA GLY A 210 -36.60 26.37 10.33
C GLY A 210 -36.91 27.45 11.37
#